data_AF-A0A292PVW6-F1
#
_entry.id   AF-A0A292PVW6-F1
#
_cell.length_a   1.000
_cell.length_b   1.000
_cell.length_c   1.000
_cell.angle_alpha   90.00
_cell.angle_beta   90.00
_cell.angle_gamma   90.00
#
_symmetry.space_group_name_H-M   'P 1'
#
loop_
_entity.id
_entity.type
_entity.pdbx_description
1 polymer ?
#
loop_
_entity_poly.entity_id
_entity_poly.type
_entity_poly.pdbx_seq_one_letter_code
_entity_poly.pdbx_strand_id
1 'polypeptide(L)'
;MTAPSSDWRFYDSIYTERYMKSLTANRAGYNASAIAKTSGFKNVAGGFLIQHGTADDNVHFQNPAVLVDTLVSAGVGPEKMRVQ
;
A
#
# COMPACT_ATOMS: atom_id res chain seq x y z
N MET A 1 -9.46 -5.28 -0.10
CA MET A 1 -9.12 -3.89 -0.46
C MET A 1 -9.07 -3.77 -1.97
N THR A 2 -9.62 -2.69 -2.51
CA THR A 2 -9.66 -2.40 -3.95
C THR A 2 -8.83 -1.15 -4.20
N ALA A 3 -8.01 -1.17 -5.25
CA ALA A 3 -7.17 -0.06 -5.68
C ALA A 3 -6.35 0.62 -4.55
N PRO A 4 -5.63 -0.13 -3.68
CA PRO A 4 -5.05 0.46 -2.47
C PRO A 4 -3.91 1.42 -2.80
N SER A 5 -3.92 2.61 -2.19
CA SER A 5 -2.72 3.47 -2.08
C SER A 5 -1.92 3.04 -0.86
N SER A 6 -0.81 2.35 -1.09
CA SER A 6 0.01 1.73 -0.04
C SER A 6 0.94 2.74 0.63
N ASP A 7 1.36 3.75 -0.12
CA ASP A 7 2.33 4.75 0.29
C ASP A 7 2.16 6.02 -0.56
N TRP A 8 2.14 7.16 0.10
CA TRP A 8 2.07 8.46 -0.56
C TRP A 8 3.29 8.74 -1.45
N ARG A 9 4.42 8.05 -1.24
CA ARG A 9 5.59 8.12 -2.12
C ARG A 9 5.34 7.58 -3.53
N PHE A 10 4.30 6.77 -3.74
CA PHE A 10 3.96 6.21 -5.05
C PHE A 10 2.80 6.96 -5.74
N TYR A 11 2.27 8.01 -5.12
CA TYR A 11 1.20 8.83 -5.67
C TYR A 11 1.79 10.05 -6.41
N ASP A 12 1.05 10.65 -7.34
CA ASP A 12 1.52 11.81 -8.11
C ASP A 12 2.04 12.92 -7.18
N SER A 13 3.24 13.43 -7.49
CA SER A 13 3.91 14.55 -6.82
C SER A 13 3.01 15.77 -6.57
N ILE A 14 2.18 16.19 -7.54
CA ILE A 14 1.36 17.41 -7.40
C ILE A 14 0.25 17.20 -6.36
N TYR A 15 -0.43 16.05 -6.42
CA TYR A 15 -1.49 15.73 -5.47
C TYR A 15 -0.91 15.50 -4.07
N THR A 16 0.20 14.76 -4.00
CA THR A 16 0.86 14.42 -2.75
C THR A 16 1.41 15.66 -2.05
N GLU A 17 2.15 16.53 -2.74
CA GLU A 17 2.76 17.69 -2.11
C GLU A 17 1.72 18.71 -1.63
N ARG A 18 0.56 18.81 -2.28
CA ARG A 18 -0.55 19.65 -1.84
C ARG A 18 -1.04 19.29 -0.43
N TYR A 19 -1.11 18.00 -0.10
CA TYR A 19 -1.68 17.53 1.16
C TYR A 19 -0.63 17.07 2.18
N MET A 20 0.45 16.47 1.71
CA MET A 20 1.52 15.90 2.52
C MET A 20 2.76 16.79 2.62
N LYS A 21 2.86 17.89 1.85
CA LYS A 21 4.09 18.66 1.62
C LYS A 21 5.18 17.81 0.96
N SER A 22 6.33 18.42 0.66
CA SER A 22 7.48 17.68 0.16
C SER A 22 7.93 16.60 1.15
N LEU A 23 8.50 15.51 0.64
CA LEU A 23 9.05 14.43 1.47
C LEU A 23 10.11 14.95 2.46
N THR A 24 10.89 15.95 2.07
CA THR A 24 11.89 16.59 2.93
C THR A 24 11.26 17.36 4.08
N ALA A 25 10.12 18.03 3.85
CA ALA A 25 9.43 18.82 4.85
C ALA A 25 8.53 17.99 5.80
N ASN A 26 8.08 16.80 5.38
CA ASN A 26 7.13 15.99 6.15
C ASN A 26 7.43 14.49 6.18
N ARG A 27 8.72 14.09 6.23
CA ARG A 27 9.12 12.67 6.25
C ARG A 27 8.36 11.83 7.29
N ALA A 28 8.08 12.39 8.47
CA ALA A 28 7.31 11.72 9.52
C ALA A 28 5.88 11.38 9.07
N GLY A 29 5.20 12.30 8.36
CA GLY A 29 3.86 12.07 7.83
C GLY A 29 3.83 10.94 6.80
N TYR A 30 4.78 10.92 5.86
CA TYR A 30 4.90 9.82 4.88
C TYR A 30 5.16 8.46 5.55
N ASN A 31 6.01 8.42 6.58
CA ASN A 31 6.28 7.19 7.31
C ASN A 31 5.07 6.72 8.13
N ALA A 32 4.28 7.66 8.68
CA ALA A 32 3.12 7.33 9.50
C ALA A 32 1.91 6.86 8.67
N SER A 33 1.76 7.33 7.44
CA SER A 33 0.64 6.99 6.56
C SER A 33 0.89 5.74 5.69
N ALA A 34 2.14 5.33 5.51
CA ALA A 34 2.48 4.12 4.77
C ALA A 34 1.95 2.85 5.47
N ILE A 35 1.46 1.90 4.67
CA ILE A 35 1.05 0.58 5.18
C ILE A 35 2.30 -0.25 5.48
N ALA A 36 2.93 0.02 6.63
CA ALA A 36 4.16 -0.65 7.06
C ALA A 36 3.95 -1.71 8.15
N LYS A 37 2.82 -1.66 8.88
CA LYS A 37 2.51 -2.61 9.97
C LYS A 37 1.83 -3.86 9.43
N THR A 38 2.62 -4.91 9.22
CA THR A 38 2.15 -6.18 8.61
C THR A 38 1.51 -7.16 9.60
N SER A 39 1.70 -6.96 10.91
CA SER A 39 1.19 -7.88 11.95
C SER A 39 -0.33 -8.05 11.94
N GLY A 40 -1.08 -6.99 11.60
CA GLY A 40 -2.53 -7.07 11.45
C GLY A 40 -2.98 -8.06 10.38
N PHE A 41 -2.24 -8.15 9.27
CA PHE A 41 -2.56 -9.02 8.13
C PHE A 41 -2.36 -10.51 8.43
N LYS A 42 -1.41 -10.86 9.30
CA LYS A 42 -1.20 -12.24 9.74
C LYS A 42 -2.39 -12.78 10.54
N ASN A 43 -3.03 -11.92 11.31
CA ASN A 43 -4.06 -12.29 12.29
C ASN A 43 -5.49 -12.15 11.75
N VAL A 44 -5.66 -11.82 10.47
CA VAL A 44 -7.00 -11.70 9.86
C VAL A 44 -7.69 -13.08 9.87
N ALA A 45 -8.86 -13.13 10.49
CA ALA A 45 -9.73 -14.30 10.44
C ALA A 45 -10.32 -14.44 9.02
N GLY A 46 -10.24 -15.64 8.44
CA GLY A 46 -10.75 -15.90 7.07
C GLY A 46 -9.90 -15.35 5.92
N GLY A 47 -8.87 -14.55 6.19
CA GLY A 47 -7.98 -13.97 5.17
C GLY A 47 -8.54 -12.68 4.56
N PHE A 48 -7.84 -12.16 3.55
CA PHE A 48 -8.17 -10.90 2.87
C PHE A 48 -7.82 -10.95 1.38
N LEU A 49 -8.45 -10.06 0.63
CA LEU A 49 -8.24 -9.87 -0.81
C LEU A 49 -7.60 -8.51 -1.06
N ILE A 50 -6.59 -8.47 -1.93
CA ILE A 50 -6.08 -7.26 -2.58
C ILE A 50 -6.52 -7.36 -4.04
N GLN A 51 -7.25 -6.35 -4.55
CA GLN A 51 -7.63 -6.31 -5.95
C GLN A 51 -7.29 -4.96 -6.60
N HIS A 52 -6.75 -4.97 -7.82
CA HIS A 52 -6.33 -3.74 -8.51
C HIS A 52 -6.31 -3.89 -10.05
N GLY A 53 -6.91 -2.94 -10.77
CA GLY A 53 -6.87 -2.92 -12.23
C GLY A 53 -5.51 -2.45 -12.76
N THR A 54 -4.84 -3.24 -13.59
CA THR A 54 -3.48 -2.90 -14.09
C THR A 54 -3.41 -1.63 -14.94
N ALA A 55 -4.56 -1.15 -15.44
CA ALA A 55 -4.68 0.06 -16.25
C ALA A 55 -5.31 1.25 -15.48
N ASP A 56 -5.35 1.19 -14.15
CA ASP A 56 -5.78 2.32 -13.30
C ASP A 56 -4.74 3.46 -13.39
N ASP A 57 -5.18 4.61 -13.90
CA ASP A 57 -4.37 5.80 -14.13
C ASP A 57 -4.32 6.74 -12.91
N ASN A 58 -5.20 6.56 -11.93
CA ASN A 58 -5.27 7.36 -10.72
C ASN A 58 -4.43 6.76 -9.59
N VAL A 59 -4.62 5.46 -9.31
CA VAL A 59 -3.80 4.73 -8.34
C VAL A 59 -2.92 3.75 -9.09
N HIS A 60 -1.67 4.12 -9.31
CA HIS A 60 -0.76 3.28 -10.09
C HIS A 60 -0.59 1.88 -9.47
N PHE A 61 -0.57 0.85 -10.31
CA PHE A 61 -0.45 -0.56 -9.93
C PHE A 61 0.81 -0.89 -9.10
N GLN A 62 1.80 -0.01 -9.06
CA GLN A 62 2.94 -0.13 -8.17
C GLN A 62 2.54 -0.18 -6.68
N ASN A 63 1.46 0.50 -6.29
CA ASN A 63 1.00 0.50 -4.91
C ASN A 63 0.63 -0.90 -4.37
N PRO A 64 -0.32 -1.64 -4.97
CA PRO A 64 -0.62 -3.00 -4.52
C PRO A 64 0.59 -3.93 -4.71
N ALA A 65 1.42 -3.75 -5.75
CA ALA A 65 2.59 -4.60 -5.98
C ALA A 65 3.60 -4.52 -4.84
N VAL A 66 3.96 -3.31 -4.40
CA VAL A 66 4.88 -3.09 -3.27
C VAL A 66 4.27 -3.57 -1.96
N LEU A 67 2.95 -3.38 -1.77
CA LEU A 67 2.26 -3.89 -0.59
C LEU A 67 2.29 -5.43 -0.53
N VAL A 68 2.00 -6.11 -1.65
CA VAL A 68 2.09 -7.57 -1.74
C VAL A 68 3.51 -8.05 -1.43
N ASP A 69 4.53 -7.44 -2.04
CA ASP A 69 5.94 -7.78 -1.79
C ASP A 69 6.32 -7.61 -0.30
N THR A 70 5.88 -6.51 0.32
CA THR A 70 6.09 -6.24 1.75
C THR A 70 5.41 -7.28 2.64
N LEU A 71 4.19 -7.68 2.32
CA LEU A 71 3.42 -8.67 3.08
C LEU A 71 4.01 -10.08 2.93
N VAL A 72 4.41 -10.46 1.72
CA VAL A 72 5.12 -11.73 1.46
C VAL A 72 6.44 -11.78 2.22
N SER A 73 7.25 -10.71 2.13
CA SER A 73 8.52 -10.59 2.85
C SER A 73 8.35 -10.64 4.37
N ALA A 74 7.21 -10.15 4.88
CA ALA A 74 6.86 -10.25 6.28
C ALA A 74 6.31 -11.63 6.70
N GLY A 75 6.10 -12.56 5.77
CA GLY A 75 5.58 -13.90 6.04
C GLY A 75 4.06 -13.96 6.16
N VAL A 76 3.33 -13.10 5.46
CA VAL A 76 1.89 -13.27 5.25
C VAL A 76 1.70 -14.28 4.12
N GLY A 77 1.23 -15.47 4.46
CA GLY A 77 1.14 -16.58 3.51
C GLY A 77 -0.02 -16.46 2.52
N PRO A 78 0.03 -17.20 1.40
CA PRO A 78 -0.99 -17.22 0.36
C PRO A 78 -2.34 -17.79 0.84
N GLU A 79 -2.36 -18.54 1.95
CA GLU A 79 -3.59 -18.99 2.62
C GLU A 79 -4.37 -17.83 3.25
N LYS A 80 -3.69 -16.73 3.59
CA LYS A 80 -4.28 -15.52 4.16
C LYS A 80 -4.55 -14.46 3.11
N MET A 81 -3.71 -14.36 2.08
CA MET A 81 -3.72 -13.25 1.12
C MET A 81 -4.06 -13.74 -0.29
N ARG A 82 -5.15 -13.23 -0.85
CA ARG A 82 -5.50 -13.40 -2.27
C ARG A 82 -5.25 -12.10 -3.02
N VAL A 83 -4.80 -12.19 -4.28
CA VAL A 83 -4.52 -11.04 -5.16
C VAL A 83 -5.30 -11.21 -6.46
N GLN A 84 -6.00 -10.17 -6.92
CA GLN A 84 -6.82 -10.16 -8.15
C GLN A 84 -6.67 -8.87 -8.96
#